data_AF-A0A2H0Z3E6-F1
#
_entry.id   AF-A0A2H0Z3E6-F1
#
_cell.length_a   1.000
_cell.length_b   1.000
_cell.length_c   1.000
_cell.angle_alpha   90.00
_cell.angle_beta   90.00
_cell.angle_gamma   90.00
#
_symmetry.space_group_name_H-M   'P 1'
#
loop_
_entity.id
_entity.type
_entity.pdbx_description
1 polymer ?
#
loop_
_entity_poly.entity_id
_entity_poly.type
_entity_poly.pdbx_seq_one_letter_code
_entity_poly.pdbx_strand_id
1 'polypeptide(L)'
;MSIIKTRVPEIFRHLFFSLILFVVPLFAERPDVTLLKIKEHKTLIESAARYFEVNPKYLRAIIYVERTLNYDWEDDALDIPLAEEGFNSSIGFSQVKMKTAYWIEVQVNDSKSSFFPGKKYSGLLKVSKSPAEIIKKLQNDTLNIYFAAAYLRIAQSRWSKANYSIDKKPAIIGTLYSTGLFHADGSERKPKDNPKANSFGKKVLQAYQLFK
;
A
#
# COMPACT_ATOMS: atom_id res chain seq x y z
N MET A 1 63.91 -9.24 -5.24
CA MET A 1 63.87 -8.27 -4.12
C MET A 1 63.93 -6.88 -4.75
N SER A 2 62.84 -6.16 -4.96
CA SER A 2 62.18 -5.34 -3.92
C SER A 2 60.73 -5.06 -4.32
N ILE A 3 59.81 -5.29 -3.38
CA ILE A 3 58.39 -4.99 -3.48
C ILE A 3 58.22 -3.54 -3.02
N ILE A 4 57.73 -2.66 -3.89
CA ILE A 4 57.34 -1.30 -3.49
C ILE A 4 56.01 -1.41 -2.73
N LYS A 5 56.10 -1.46 -1.39
CA LYS A 5 54.97 -1.27 -0.49
C LYS A 5 54.61 0.22 -0.48
N THR A 6 53.55 0.60 -1.19
CA THR A 6 52.92 1.91 -0.98
C THR A 6 52.14 1.86 0.34
N ARG A 7 52.72 2.45 1.39
CA ARG A 7 52.05 2.75 2.65
C ARG A 7 51.02 3.86 2.37
N VAL A 8 49.74 3.51 2.41
CA VAL A 8 48.69 4.52 2.58
C VAL A 8 48.88 5.15 3.98
N PRO A 9 48.95 6.48 4.12
CA PRO A 9 49.14 7.13 5.41
C PRO A 9 48.00 6.81 6.40
N GLU A 10 48.33 6.46 7.64
CA GLU A 10 47.37 6.14 8.72
C GLU A 10 46.42 7.29 9.10
N ILE A 11 46.59 8.48 8.51
CA ILE A 11 45.78 9.67 8.76
C ILE A 11 44.36 9.54 8.18
N PHE A 12 44.13 8.61 7.23
CA PHE A 12 42.77 8.33 6.72
C PHE A 12 41.96 7.35 7.58
N ARG A 13 42.53 6.76 8.65
CA ARG A 13 41.85 5.73 9.46
C ARG A 13 40.97 6.30 10.60
N HIS A 14 40.93 7.61 10.78
CA HIS A 14 40.26 8.24 11.93
C HIS A 14 39.20 9.30 11.59
N LEU A 15 38.72 9.38 10.35
CA LEU A 15 37.58 10.24 9.96
C LEU A 15 36.28 9.45 9.75
N PHE A 16 36.09 8.36 10.50
CA PHE A 16 34.87 7.55 10.41
C PHE A 16 34.21 7.31 11.76
N PHE A 17 34.25 8.26 12.69
CA PHE A 17 33.47 8.20 13.92
C PHE A 17 33.21 9.60 14.46
N SER A 18 32.18 10.27 13.94
CA SER A 18 31.21 11.06 14.74
C SER A 18 30.24 11.81 13.83
N LEU A 19 29.23 11.11 13.33
CA LEU A 19 27.94 11.74 13.05
C LEU A 19 26.85 10.68 13.19
N ILE A 20 26.65 10.20 14.42
CA ILE A 20 25.34 9.68 14.79
C ILE A 20 24.45 10.92 14.94
N LEU A 21 24.05 11.48 13.79
CA LEU A 21 22.89 12.33 13.76
C LEU A 21 21.73 11.41 14.15
N PHE A 22 21.00 11.78 15.21
CA PHE A 22 19.69 11.22 15.47
C PHE A 22 18.84 11.46 14.20
N VAL A 23 18.84 10.50 13.28
CA VAL A 23 17.87 10.46 12.18
C VAL A 23 16.56 10.06 12.84
N VAL A 24 15.85 11.06 13.35
CA VAL A 24 14.39 10.98 13.39
C VAL A 24 13.98 10.70 11.94
N PRO A 25 13.22 9.64 11.64
CA PRO A 25 12.90 9.30 10.27
C PRO A 25 12.21 10.50 9.60
N LEU A 26 12.91 11.12 8.65
CA LEU A 26 12.45 12.25 7.83
C LEU A 26 11.55 11.74 6.68
N PHE A 27 10.89 10.59 6.86
CA PHE A 27 10.43 9.70 5.77
C PHE A 27 8.90 9.68 5.57
N ALA A 28 8.19 10.77 5.90
CA ALA A 28 6.73 10.81 5.83
C ALA A 28 6.20 12.16 5.34
N GLU A 29 5.23 12.14 4.42
CA GLU A 29 4.46 13.34 4.07
C GLU A 29 3.82 13.93 5.32
N ARG A 30 3.92 15.26 5.47
CA ARG A 30 3.34 15.94 6.62
C ARG A 30 1.83 15.69 6.69
N PRO A 31 1.27 15.37 7.87
CA PRO A 31 -0.16 15.14 8.06
C PRO A 31 -1.11 16.16 7.44
N ASP A 32 -0.78 17.45 7.52
CA ASP A 32 -1.59 18.55 6.97
C ASP A 32 -1.64 18.54 5.44
N VAL A 33 -0.51 18.23 4.80
CA VAL A 33 -0.42 18.07 3.34
C VAL A 33 -1.26 16.87 2.89
N THR A 34 -1.13 15.73 3.57
CA THR A 34 -1.92 14.53 3.27
C THR A 34 -3.42 14.79 3.43
N LEU A 35 -3.84 15.51 4.48
CA LEU A 35 -5.25 15.85 4.68
C LEU A 35 -5.79 16.77 3.58
N LEU A 36 -4.99 17.73 3.10
CA LEU A 36 -5.37 18.60 1.98
C LEU A 36 -5.55 17.78 0.69
N LYS A 37 -4.58 16.92 0.37
CA LYS A 37 -4.65 16.01 -0.79
C LYS A 37 -5.89 15.10 -0.75
N ILE A 38 -6.19 14.51 0.41
CA ILE A 38 -7.40 13.69 0.61
C ILE A 38 -8.67 14.52 0.42
N LYS A 39 -8.68 15.79 0.86
CA LYS A 39 -9.82 16.70 0.65
C LYS A 39 -10.03 17.02 -0.82
N GLU A 40 -8.95 17.27 -1.57
CA GLU A 40 -8.99 17.50 -3.02
C GLU A 40 -9.49 16.28 -3.80
N HIS A 41 -9.13 15.07 -3.36
CA HIS A 41 -9.53 13.80 -3.99
C HIS A 41 -10.85 13.24 -3.43
N LYS A 42 -11.59 14.00 -2.62
CA LYS A 42 -12.78 13.52 -1.90
C LYS A 42 -13.78 12.83 -2.83
N THR A 43 -14.08 13.42 -3.98
CA THR A 43 -15.06 12.88 -4.94
C THR A 43 -14.62 11.54 -5.53
N LEU A 44 -13.33 11.40 -5.86
CA LEU A 44 -12.75 10.16 -6.36
C LEU A 44 -12.78 9.05 -5.31
N ILE A 45 -12.42 9.39 -4.06
CA ILE A 45 -12.47 8.46 -2.93
C ILE A 45 -13.91 8.01 -2.63
N GLU A 46 -14.87 8.92 -2.65
CA GLU A 46 -16.29 8.61 -2.46
C GLU A 46 -16.86 7.77 -3.61
N SER A 47 -16.42 8.03 -4.85
CA SER A 47 -16.76 7.21 -6.01
C SER A 47 -16.22 5.79 -5.86
N ALA A 48 -14.93 5.63 -5.57
CA ALA A 48 -14.30 4.32 -5.38
C ALA A 48 -14.96 3.54 -4.23
N ALA A 49 -15.20 4.21 -3.11
CA ALA A 49 -15.90 3.63 -1.97
C ALA A 49 -17.30 3.12 -2.34
N ARG A 50 -18.02 3.85 -3.20
CA ARG A 50 -19.34 3.44 -3.70
C ARG A 50 -19.26 2.24 -4.63
N TYR A 51 -18.38 2.26 -5.64
CA TYR A 51 -18.24 1.16 -6.61
C TYR A 51 -17.83 -0.16 -5.95
N PHE A 52 -16.95 -0.10 -4.96
CA PHE A 52 -16.50 -1.27 -4.21
C PHE A 52 -17.25 -1.46 -2.88
N GLU A 53 -18.26 -0.63 -2.61
CA GLU A 53 -19.10 -0.63 -1.40
C GLU A 53 -18.33 -0.63 -0.07
N VAL A 54 -17.10 -0.13 -0.07
CA VAL A 54 -16.27 -0.05 1.14
C VAL A 54 -16.59 1.23 1.91
N ASN A 55 -16.32 1.26 3.22
CA ASN A 55 -16.56 2.47 3.99
C ASN A 55 -15.58 3.57 3.55
N PRO A 56 -16.04 4.74 3.07
CA PRO A 56 -15.17 5.81 2.57
C PRO A 56 -14.25 6.37 3.65
N LYS A 57 -14.62 6.28 4.94
CA LYS A 57 -13.75 6.70 6.04
C LYS A 57 -12.59 5.73 6.25
N TYR A 58 -12.80 4.44 6.02
CA TYR A 58 -11.71 3.45 6.10
C TYR A 58 -10.72 3.65 4.96
N LEU A 59 -11.23 3.88 3.74
CA LEU A 59 -10.39 4.18 2.58
C LEU A 59 -9.56 5.46 2.80
N ARG A 60 -10.17 6.55 3.27
CA ARG A 60 -9.47 7.78 3.65
C ARG A 60 -8.41 7.54 4.73
N ALA A 61 -8.75 6.79 5.78
CA ALA A 61 -7.82 6.49 6.87
C ALA A 61 -6.62 5.65 6.42
N ILE A 62 -6.82 4.67 5.54
CA ILE A 62 -5.72 3.86 5.01
C ILE A 62 -4.81 4.71 4.13
N ILE A 63 -5.36 5.51 3.21
CA ILE A 63 -4.58 6.42 2.37
C ILE A 63 -3.78 7.39 3.24
N TYR A 64 -4.42 7.98 4.27
CA TYR A 64 -3.75 8.88 5.19
C TYR A 64 -2.56 8.21 5.89
N VAL A 65 -2.73 6.99 6.39
CA VAL A 65 -1.66 6.28 7.11
C VAL A 65 -0.55 5.83 6.17
N GLU A 66 -0.85 5.39 4.94
CA GLU A 66 0.19 5.09 3.93
C GLU A 66 1.05 6.33 3.66
N ARG A 67 0.41 7.46 3.38
CA ARG A 67 1.12 8.69 3.03
C ARG A 67 1.90 9.31 4.18
N THR A 68 1.43 9.17 5.41
CA THR A 68 2.08 9.76 6.60
C THR A 68 3.06 8.81 7.32
N LEU A 69 3.25 7.59 6.83
CA LEU A 69 4.26 6.66 7.39
C LEU A 69 5.27 6.17 6.37
N ASN A 70 4.85 5.99 5.12
CA ASN A 70 5.60 5.22 4.14
C ASN A 70 5.90 6.01 2.85
N TYR A 71 5.48 7.27 2.74
CA TYR A 71 5.59 8.04 1.49
C TYR A 71 6.62 9.16 1.61
N ASP A 72 7.62 9.09 0.73
CA ASP A 72 8.53 10.16 0.38
C ASP A 72 8.35 10.52 -1.10
N TRP A 73 8.35 11.80 -1.42
CA TRP A 73 8.18 12.30 -2.79
C TRP A 73 9.46 12.15 -3.63
N GLU A 74 10.63 12.04 -2.99
CA GLU A 74 11.90 11.75 -3.69
C GLU A 74 11.95 10.27 -4.16
N ASP A 75 11.39 9.35 -3.36
CA ASP A 75 11.28 7.92 -3.69
C ASP A 75 10.23 7.63 -4.79
N ASP A 76 9.11 8.38 -4.83
CA ASP A 76 8.02 8.19 -5.82
C ASP A 76 8.49 8.44 -7.27
N ALA A 77 9.47 9.33 -7.45
CA ALA A 77 10.08 9.59 -8.77
C ALA A 77 11.01 8.46 -9.22
N LEU A 78 11.61 7.72 -8.27
CA LEU A 78 12.45 6.55 -8.53
C LEU A 78 11.63 5.26 -8.63
N ASP A 79 10.46 5.20 -7.99
CA ASP A 79 9.57 4.05 -8.01
C ASP A 79 9.04 3.74 -9.41
N ILE A 80 8.88 4.74 -10.29
CA ILE A 80 8.48 4.52 -11.68
C ILE A 80 9.61 3.86 -12.50
N PRO A 81 10.85 4.41 -12.56
CA PRO A 81 11.99 3.74 -13.18
C PRO A 81 12.23 2.33 -12.62
N LEU A 82 12.19 2.14 -11.30
CA LEU A 82 12.37 0.81 -10.69
C LEU A 82 11.24 -0.15 -11.06
N ALA A 83 10.00 0.34 -11.11
CA ALA A 83 8.85 -0.43 -11.62
C ALA A 83 9.03 -0.86 -13.08
N GLU A 84 9.54 0.02 -13.94
CA GLU A 84 9.86 -0.28 -15.34
C GLU A 84 10.98 -1.33 -15.46
N GLU A 85 11.93 -1.34 -14.53
CA GLU A 85 12.97 -2.38 -14.38
C GLU A 85 12.46 -3.69 -13.75
N GLY A 86 11.19 -3.74 -13.33
CA GLY A 86 10.52 -4.94 -12.82
C GLY A 86 10.50 -5.09 -11.30
N PHE A 87 10.92 -4.06 -10.55
CA PHE A 87 10.77 -4.03 -9.10
C PHE A 87 9.29 -3.84 -8.70
N ASN A 88 8.91 -4.37 -7.54
CA ASN A 88 7.52 -4.32 -7.05
C ASN A 88 7.25 -3.04 -6.23
N SER A 89 7.41 -1.89 -6.87
CA SER A 89 7.24 -0.56 -6.26
C SER A 89 5.78 -0.22 -5.96
N SER A 90 5.58 0.61 -4.93
CA SER A 90 4.29 1.23 -4.58
C SER A 90 4.13 2.50 -5.41
N ILE A 91 3.05 2.61 -6.19
CA ILE A 91 2.90 3.72 -7.14
C ILE A 91 1.64 4.53 -6.80
N GLY A 92 1.73 5.85 -6.95
CA GLY A 92 0.59 6.77 -7.01
C GLY A 92 -0.08 7.06 -5.67
N PHE A 93 -1.25 7.71 -5.74
CA PHE A 93 -1.89 8.36 -4.60
C PHE A 93 -2.06 7.50 -3.33
N SER A 94 -2.50 6.25 -3.50
CA SER A 94 -2.80 5.28 -2.45
C SER A 94 -1.69 4.25 -2.24
N GLN A 95 -0.53 4.42 -2.90
CA GLN A 95 0.68 3.62 -2.71
C GLN A 95 0.46 2.11 -2.93
N VAL A 96 -0.18 1.76 -4.05
CA VAL A 96 -0.47 0.35 -4.38
C VAL A 96 0.72 -0.26 -5.11
N LYS A 97 1.15 -1.45 -4.66
CA LYS A 97 2.25 -2.19 -5.30
C LYS A 97 1.84 -2.78 -6.64
N MET A 98 2.73 -2.76 -7.64
CA MET A 98 2.45 -3.31 -8.98
C MET A 98 1.92 -4.76 -8.98
N LYS A 99 2.60 -5.69 -8.30
CA LYS A 99 2.16 -7.09 -8.22
C LYS A 99 0.82 -7.22 -7.50
N THR A 100 0.55 -6.33 -6.54
CA THR A 100 -0.75 -6.28 -5.84
C THR A 100 -1.84 -5.78 -6.77
N ALA A 101 -1.58 -4.75 -7.56
CA ALA A 101 -2.52 -4.24 -8.56
C ALA A 101 -2.91 -5.33 -9.57
N TYR A 102 -1.92 -6.02 -10.17
CA TYR A 102 -2.21 -7.13 -11.08
C TYR A 102 -3.03 -8.24 -10.40
N TRP A 103 -2.64 -8.62 -9.18
CA TRP A 103 -3.38 -9.62 -8.41
C TRP A 103 -4.83 -9.20 -8.19
N ILE A 104 -5.08 -7.93 -7.85
CA ILE A 104 -6.43 -7.36 -7.71
C ILE A 104 -7.21 -7.49 -9.02
N GLU A 105 -6.64 -7.09 -10.17
CA GLU A 105 -7.32 -7.20 -11.47
C GLU A 105 -7.76 -8.64 -11.75
N VAL A 106 -6.90 -9.62 -11.45
CA VAL A 106 -7.25 -11.03 -11.61
C VAL A 106 -8.38 -11.41 -10.64
N GLN A 107 -8.24 -11.10 -9.35
CA GLN A 107 -9.21 -11.53 -8.33
C GLN A 107 -10.59 -10.91 -8.49
N VAL A 108 -10.71 -9.67 -8.98
CA VAL A 108 -12.05 -9.06 -9.22
C VAL A 108 -12.79 -9.69 -10.40
N ASN A 109 -12.08 -10.43 -11.27
CA ASN A 109 -12.64 -11.03 -12.49
C ASN A 109 -12.71 -12.56 -12.45
N ASP A 110 -11.95 -13.24 -11.59
CA ASP A 110 -11.94 -14.71 -11.51
C ASP A 110 -13.03 -15.24 -10.57
N SER A 111 -14.16 -15.67 -11.12
CA SER A 111 -15.29 -16.21 -10.35
C SER A 111 -15.00 -17.52 -9.62
N LYS A 112 -13.91 -18.22 -9.96
CA LYS A 112 -13.50 -19.47 -9.30
C LYS A 112 -12.60 -19.22 -8.09
N SER A 113 -12.06 -18.02 -7.94
CA SER A 113 -11.20 -17.67 -6.82
C SER A 113 -11.97 -17.54 -5.50
N SER A 114 -11.38 -18.02 -4.41
CA SER A 114 -11.87 -17.77 -3.05
C SER A 114 -11.89 -16.26 -2.71
N PHE A 115 -11.01 -15.48 -3.35
CA PHE A 115 -10.90 -14.02 -3.20
C PHE A 115 -11.85 -13.23 -4.10
N PHE A 116 -12.61 -13.89 -4.98
CA PHE A 116 -13.57 -13.23 -5.86
C PHE A 116 -14.59 -12.41 -5.07
N PRO A 117 -14.66 -11.07 -5.19
CA PRO A 117 -15.53 -10.28 -4.35
C PRO A 117 -17.01 -10.35 -4.76
N GLY A 118 -17.30 -10.83 -5.96
CA GLY A 118 -18.65 -11.00 -6.51
C GLY A 118 -18.80 -10.42 -7.91
N LYS A 119 -19.77 -10.95 -8.68
CA LYS A 119 -19.99 -10.63 -10.10
C LYS A 119 -20.20 -9.14 -10.39
N LYS A 120 -20.77 -8.39 -9.44
CA LYS A 120 -21.01 -6.95 -9.60
C LYS A 120 -19.73 -6.10 -9.68
N TYR A 121 -18.60 -6.64 -9.20
CA TYR A 121 -17.32 -5.94 -9.26
C TYR A 121 -16.47 -6.36 -10.47
N SER A 122 -16.90 -7.39 -11.21
CA SER A 122 -16.21 -7.86 -12.41
C SER A 122 -16.25 -6.79 -13.50
N GLY A 123 -15.14 -6.64 -14.22
CA GLY A 123 -14.97 -5.64 -15.26
C GLY A 123 -14.69 -4.21 -14.76
N LEU A 124 -14.83 -3.92 -13.46
CA LEU A 124 -14.48 -2.60 -12.90
C LEU A 124 -12.99 -2.28 -13.03
N LEU A 125 -12.14 -3.31 -12.94
CA LEU A 125 -10.71 -3.23 -13.22
C LEU A 125 -10.36 -4.33 -14.24
N LYS A 126 -9.96 -3.93 -15.45
CA LYS A 126 -9.59 -4.86 -16.53
C LYS A 126 -8.19 -5.41 -16.29
N VAL A 127 -7.98 -6.70 -16.52
CA VAL A 127 -6.66 -7.33 -16.42
C VAL A 127 -5.70 -6.72 -17.45
N SER A 128 -4.56 -6.25 -16.97
CA SER A 128 -3.46 -5.70 -17.75
C SER A 128 -2.71 -6.79 -18.49
N LYS A 129 -2.20 -6.46 -19.67
CA LYS A 129 -1.41 -7.37 -20.51
C LYS A 129 0.10 -7.19 -20.37
N SER A 130 0.54 -6.12 -19.70
CA SER A 130 1.95 -5.80 -19.49
C SER A 130 2.18 -5.02 -18.19
N PRO A 131 3.42 -5.03 -17.65
CA PRO A 131 3.81 -4.16 -16.53
C PRO A 131 3.56 -2.67 -16.81
N ALA A 132 3.84 -2.20 -18.03
CA ALA A 132 3.62 -0.81 -18.43
C ALA A 132 2.14 -0.39 -18.34
N GLU A 133 1.21 -1.28 -18.68
CA GLU A 133 -0.23 -1.02 -18.50
C GLU A 133 -0.60 -0.87 -17.01
N ILE A 134 0.00 -1.66 -16.13
CA ILE A 134 -0.22 -1.55 -14.68
C ILE A 134 0.32 -0.22 -14.16
N ILE A 135 1.55 0.15 -14.52
CA ILE A 135 2.17 1.42 -14.11
C ILE A 135 1.30 2.60 -14.54
N LYS A 136 0.87 2.63 -15.81
CA LYS A 136 -0.01 3.67 -16.35
C LYS A 136 -1.32 3.79 -15.59
N LYS A 137 -1.92 2.66 -15.16
CA LYS A 137 -3.13 2.68 -14.34
C LYS A 137 -2.86 3.16 -12.93
N LEU A 138 -1.73 2.79 -12.33
CA LEU A 138 -1.36 3.22 -10.98
C LEU A 138 -0.97 4.69 -10.89
N GLN A 139 -0.46 5.28 -11.97
CA GLN A 139 -0.20 6.74 -12.08
C GLN A 139 -1.50 7.56 -12.24
N ASN A 140 -2.62 6.93 -12.60
CA ASN A 140 -3.90 7.60 -12.68
C ASN A 140 -4.60 7.57 -11.31
N ASP A 141 -4.79 8.73 -10.67
CA ASP A 141 -5.35 8.79 -9.30
C ASP A 141 -6.70 8.11 -9.15
N THR A 142 -7.58 8.21 -10.16
CA THR A 142 -8.90 7.56 -10.12
C THR A 142 -8.74 6.04 -10.03
N LEU A 143 -7.94 5.46 -10.92
CA LEU A 143 -7.70 4.02 -10.94
C LEU A 143 -6.89 3.56 -9.73
N ASN A 144 -5.90 4.34 -9.29
CA ASN A 144 -5.10 4.06 -8.11
C ASN A 144 -5.96 3.94 -6.84
N ILE A 145 -6.88 4.88 -6.64
CA ILE A 145 -7.84 4.86 -5.53
C ILE A 145 -8.83 3.69 -5.70
N TYR A 146 -9.22 3.34 -6.94
CA TYR A 146 -10.06 2.16 -7.20
C TYR A 146 -9.33 0.86 -6.83
N PHE A 147 -8.04 0.75 -7.07
CA PHE A 147 -7.25 -0.41 -6.64
C PHE A 147 -7.25 -0.55 -5.13
N ALA A 148 -7.03 0.54 -4.38
CA ALA A 148 -7.10 0.50 -2.92
C ALA A 148 -8.50 0.05 -2.44
N ALA A 149 -9.57 0.63 -2.98
CA ALA A 149 -10.94 0.26 -2.65
C ALA A 149 -11.27 -1.21 -3.00
N ALA A 150 -10.83 -1.67 -4.17
CA ALA A 150 -10.98 -3.06 -4.61
C ALA A 150 -10.26 -4.03 -3.67
N TYR A 151 -9.06 -3.66 -3.20
CA TYR A 151 -8.29 -4.49 -2.28
C TYR A 151 -9.00 -4.66 -0.93
N LEU A 152 -9.54 -3.57 -0.38
CA LEU A 152 -10.38 -3.61 0.81
C LEU A 152 -11.57 -4.54 0.60
N ARG A 153 -12.29 -4.40 -0.52
CA ARG A 153 -13.44 -5.23 -0.85
C ARG A 153 -13.07 -6.71 -0.96
N ILE A 154 -11.97 -7.05 -1.64
CA ILE A 154 -11.49 -8.43 -1.73
C ILE A 154 -11.22 -9.01 -0.32
N ALA A 155 -10.51 -8.27 0.53
CA ALA A 155 -10.22 -8.70 1.90
C ALA A 155 -11.50 -8.93 2.70
N GLN A 156 -12.43 -7.97 2.66
CA GLN A 156 -13.73 -8.04 3.34
C GLN A 156 -14.56 -9.23 2.85
N SER A 157 -14.69 -9.40 1.52
CA SER A 157 -15.43 -10.51 0.94
C SER A 157 -14.83 -11.86 1.30
N ARG A 158 -13.49 -12.00 1.24
CA ARG A 158 -12.80 -13.25 1.61
C ARG A 158 -13.07 -13.64 3.06
N TRP A 159 -13.03 -12.68 3.97
CA TRP A 159 -13.26 -12.89 5.41
C TRP A 159 -14.74 -13.15 5.73
N SER A 160 -15.66 -12.42 5.09
CA SER A 160 -17.10 -12.64 5.25
C SER A 160 -17.54 -14.01 4.73
N LYS A 161 -17.01 -14.48 3.59
CA LYS A 161 -17.25 -15.86 3.09
C LYS A 161 -16.80 -16.96 4.04
N ALA A 162 -15.84 -16.67 4.92
CA ALA A 162 -15.34 -17.59 5.93
C ALA A 162 -16.07 -17.45 7.28
N ASN A 163 -17.17 -16.68 7.35
CA ASN A 163 -17.91 -16.35 8.57
C ASN A 163 -17.14 -15.50 9.60
N TYR A 164 -16.11 -14.75 9.17
CA TYR A 164 -15.33 -13.86 10.05
C TYR A 164 -15.37 -12.41 9.55
N SER A 165 -16.56 -11.83 9.34
CA SER A 165 -16.66 -10.47 8.78
C SER A 165 -15.79 -9.44 9.52
N ILE A 166 -15.10 -8.61 8.73
CA ILE A 166 -14.25 -7.50 9.19
C ILE A 166 -14.82 -6.13 8.80
N ASP A 167 -16.07 -6.06 8.33
CA ASP A 167 -16.68 -4.84 7.79
C ASP A 167 -16.79 -3.69 8.80
N LYS A 168 -16.75 -4.00 10.10
CA LYS A 168 -16.75 -3.02 11.19
C LYS A 168 -15.41 -2.98 11.95
N LYS A 169 -14.33 -3.52 11.36
CA LYS A 169 -13.01 -3.69 11.98
C LYS A 169 -11.93 -2.93 11.20
N PRO A 170 -11.94 -1.57 11.18
CA PRO A 170 -10.98 -0.78 10.40
C PRO A 170 -9.51 -1.09 10.73
N ALA A 171 -9.20 -1.41 11.99
CA ALA A 171 -7.84 -1.79 12.38
C ALA A 171 -7.36 -3.10 11.72
N ILE A 172 -8.27 -4.06 11.52
CA ILE A 172 -7.96 -5.34 10.89
C ILE A 172 -7.84 -5.16 9.38
N ILE A 173 -8.74 -4.38 8.79
CA ILE A 173 -8.65 -4.01 7.36
C ILE A 173 -7.31 -3.32 7.08
N GLY A 174 -6.93 -2.32 7.88
CA GLY A 174 -5.63 -1.64 7.74
C GLY A 174 -4.43 -2.58 7.93
N THR A 175 -4.53 -3.53 8.86
CA THR A 175 -3.48 -4.56 9.04
C THR A 175 -3.31 -5.37 7.75
N LEU A 176 -4.39 -5.90 7.19
CA LEU A 176 -4.35 -6.69 5.96
C LEU A 176 -3.89 -5.88 4.74
N TYR A 177 -4.23 -4.58 4.69
CA TYR A 177 -3.73 -3.68 3.65
C TYR A 177 -2.21 -3.59 3.67
N SER A 178 -1.63 -3.29 4.84
CA SER A 178 -0.18 -3.12 5.00
C SER A 178 0.62 -4.43 4.90
N THR A 179 0.13 -5.53 5.47
CA THR A 179 0.87 -6.81 5.51
C THR A 179 0.63 -7.70 4.30
N GLY A 180 -0.33 -7.33 3.44
CA GLY A 180 -0.88 -8.21 2.42
C GLY A 180 -1.76 -9.33 3.00
N LEU A 181 -2.45 -10.07 2.12
CA LEU A 181 -3.31 -11.22 2.45
C LEU A 181 -2.55 -12.55 2.56
N PHE A 182 -1.26 -12.55 2.25
CA PHE A 182 -0.40 -13.72 2.29
C PHE A 182 0.80 -13.46 3.22
N HIS A 183 1.31 -14.54 3.80
CA HIS A 183 2.59 -14.58 4.48
C HIS A 183 3.73 -14.61 3.43
N ALA A 184 4.96 -14.38 3.88
CA ALA A 184 6.14 -14.41 3.00
C ALA A 184 6.38 -15.79 2.37
N ASP A 185 5.92 -16.85 3.03
CA ASP A 185 5.95 -18.24 2.52
C ASP A 185 4.83 -18.55 1.51
N GLY A 186 4.00 -17.55 1.17
CA GLY A 186 2.87 -17.71 0.24
C GLY A 186 1.59 -18.26 0.87
N SER A 187 1.61 -18.64 2.15
CA SER A 187 0.41 -19.12 2.84
C SER A 187 -0.60 -17.97 3.07
N GLU A 188 -1.89 -18.26 2.95
CA GLU A 188 -2.93 -17.26 3.20
C GLU A 188 -2.97 -16.86 4.69
N ARG A 189 -3.10 -15.56 4.97
CA ARG A 189 -3.47 -15.05 6.29
C ARG A 189 -4.95 -15.33 6.55
N LYS A 190 -5.23 -16.55 7.02
CA LYS A 190 -6.60 -17.07 7.15
C LYS A 190 -7.49 -16.21 8.05
N PRO A 191 -8.76 -16.02 7.66
CA PRO A 191 -9.79 -15.45 8.53
C PRO A 191 -9.92 -16.21 9.86
N LYS A 192 -10.20 -15.49 10.95
CA LYS A 192 -10.36 -16.04 12.32
C LYS A 192 -11.16 -15.09 13.22
N ASP A 193 -11.69 -15.59 14.35
CA ASP A 193 -12.58 -14.82 15.25
C ASP A 193 -11.93 -13.58 15.86
N ASN A 194 -10.71 -13.76 16.36
CA ASN A 194 -10.00 -12.75 17.14
C ASN A 194 -8.70 -12.33 16.44
N PRO A 195 -8.78 -11.70 15.26
CA PRO A 195 -7.60 -11.19 14.57
C PRO A 195 -7.03 -10.01 15.36
N LYS A 196 -5.69 -9.88 15.36
CA LYS A 196 -5.00 -8.81 16.06
C LYS A 196 -4.49 -7.79 15.05
N ALA A 197 -4.71 -6.52 15.34
CA ALA A 197 -4.18 -5.44 14.52
C ALA A 197 -2.67 -5.24 14.75
N ASN A 198 -1.92 -4.96 13.68
CA ASN A 198 -0.54 -4.49 13.77
C ASN A 198 -0.48 -2.97 14.08
N SER A 199 0.72 -2.39 14.10
CA SER A 199 0.92 -0.96 14.33
C SER A 199 0.21 -0.09 13.29
N PHE A 200 0.29 -0.46 12.02
CA PHE A 200 -0.38 0.24 10.92
C PHE A 200 -1.91 0.24 11.11
N GLY A 201 -2.51 -0.92 11.37
CA GLY A 201 -3.94 -1.07 11.63
C GLY A 201 -4.42 -0.23 12.81
N LYS A 202 -3.64 -0.18 13.90
CA LYS A 202 -3.96 0.70 15.04
C LYS A 202 -3.96 2.18 14.64
N LYS A 203 -3.00 2.61 13.83
CA LYS A 203 -2.96 3.98 13.28
C LYS A 203 -4.13 4.26 12.35
N VAL A 204 -4.58 3.29 11.54
CA VAL A 204 -5.80 3.41 10.72
C VAL A 204 -7.03 3.65 11.58
N LEU A 205 -7.16 2.95 12.72
CA LEU A 205 -8.26 3.17 13.66
C LEU A 205 -8.21 4.57 14.30
N GLN A 206 -7.02 5.11 14.56
CA GLN A 206 -6.85 6.48 15.05
C GLN A 206 -7.20 7.50 13.96
N ALA A 207 -6.64 7.34 12.76
CA ALA A 207 -6.86 8.23 11.62
C ALA A 207 -8.33 8.25 11.16
N TYR A 208 -9.05 7.14 11.30
CA TYR A 208 -10.48 7.05 11.02
C TYR A 208 -11.29 8.14 11.74
N GLN A 209 -10.88 8.55 12.96
CA GLN A 209 -11.57 9.58 13.74
C GLN A 209 -11.41 11.00 13.15
N LEU A 210 -10.42 11.21 12.29
CA LEU A 210 -10.21 12.50 11.59
C LEU A 210 -11.26 12.74 10.51
N PHE A 211 -11.91 11.68 10.03
CA PHE A 211 -12.85 11.75 8.92
C PHE A 211 -14.30 11.68 9.43
N LYS A 212 -14.93 12.86 9.53
CA LYS A 212 -16.37 12.99 9.83
C LYS A 212 -17.24 12.51 8.68
#